data_AF-A0A7X8TFS5-F1
#
_entry.id   AF-A0A7X8TFS5-F1
#
_cell.length_a   1.000
_cell.length_b   1.000
_cell.length_c   1.000
_cell.angle_alpha   90.00
_cell.angle_beta   90.00
_cell.angle_gamma   90.00
#
_symmetry.space_group_name_H-M   'P 1'
#
loop_
_entity.id
_entity.type
_entity.pdbx_description
1 polymer ?
#
loop_
_entity_poly.entity_id
_entity_poly.type
_entity_poly.pdbx_seq_one_letter_code
_entity_poly.pdbx_strand_id
1 'polypeptide(L)'
;MDGPVFDIAHMFAGGLVLVSMMMLYQDRLYALLNVFALHSLVLTLSVAWQAFVQDAPHLYITAAIALVFKAIIIPVVLHRMIRQLGIHREIETVVGIGPTMLAGIGLVALATAVMLRVTPKANPLAREDLAFALSVLLLGLLVMITRRNAVSQVVGFMSLENGLVLAATGAKGMPLVVEISVAFSILIAFIVIGIFLFRIRERFDTVDVRALDDFKGRRRK
;
A
#
# COMPACT_ATOMS: atom_id res chain seq x y z
N MET A 1 27.00 19.67 -7.39
CA MET A 1 27.17 18.59 -8.38
C MET A 1 26.03 17.59 -8.12
N ASP A 2 24.78 18.04 -8.26
CA ASP A 2 23.65 17.43 -7.54
C ASP A 2 22.61 16.77 -8.47
N GLY A 3 22.76 16.95 -9.79
CA GLY A 3 21.82 16.46 -10.81
C GLY A 3 21.47 14.97 -10.72
N PRO A 4 22.45 14.04 -10.80
CA PRO A 4 22.14 12.61 -10.90
C PRO A 4 21.49 12.05 -9.63
N VAL A 5 21.69 12.70 -8.48
CA VAL A 5 21.15 12.25 -7.21
C VAL A 5 19.67 12.59 -7.06
N PHE A 6 19.29 13.79 -7.49
CA PHE A 6 17.89 14.21 -7.53
C PHE A 6 17.11 13.47 -8.61
N ASP A 7 17.72 13.20 -9.77
CA ASP A 7 17.08 12.48 -10.88
C ASP A 7 16.61 11.08 -10.47
N ILE A 8 17.40 10.36 -9.66
CA ILE A 8 17.05 9.00 -9.22
C ILE A 8 15.88 9.02 -8.21
N ALA A 9 15.88 9.96 -7.25
CA ALA A 9 14.79 10.12 -6.29
C ALA A 9 13.47 10.46 -7.01
N HIS A 10 13.55 11.37 -7.97
CA HIS A 10 12.44 11.81 -8.80
C HIS A 10 11.89 10.66 -9.67
N MET A 11 12.75 9.84 -10.25
CA MET A 11 12.37 8.63 -11.00
C MET A 11 11.58 7.65 -10.12
N PHE A 12 12.00 7.43 -8.86
CA PHE A 12 11.24 6.57 -7.94
C PHE A 12 9.88 7.17 -7.56
N ALA A 13 9.82 8.48 -7.32
CA ALA A 13 8.57 9.17 -6.99
C ALA A 13 7.56 9.10 -8.15
N GLY A 14 7.99 9.37 -9.38
CA GLY A 14 7.15 9.19 -10.58
C GLY A 14 6.77 7.71 -10.80
N GLY A 15 7.70 6.79 -10.55
CA GLY A 15 7.45 5.34 -10.58
C GLY A 15 6.36 4.90 -9.60
N LEU A 16 6.34 5.45 -8.39
CA LEU A 16 5.30 5.18 -7.39
C LEU A 16 3.92 5.65 -7.86
N VAL A 17 3.82 6.80 -8.53
CA VAL A 17 2.57 7.28 -9.13
C VAL A 17 2.08 6.30 -10.21
N LEU A 18 2.97 5.82 -11.08
CA LEU A 18 2.62 4.85 -12.12
C LEU A 18 2.16 3.52 -11.52
N VAL A 19 2.86 3.01 -10.51
CA VAL A 19 2.47 1.77 -9.82
C VAL A 19 1.15 1.97 -9.05
N SER A 20 0.90 3.15 -8.48
CA SER A 20 -0.39 3.50 -7.88
C SER A 20 -1.54 3.50 -8.90
N MET A 21 -1.32 4.02 -10.11
CA MET A 21 -2.28 3.87 -11.21
C MET A 21 -2.51 2.41 -11.58
N MET A 22 -1.45 1.62 -11.64
CA MET A 22 -1.55 0.19 -11.91
C MET A 22 -2.40 -0.53 -10.86
N MET A 23 -2.37 -0.09 -9.59
CA MET A 23 -3.24 -0.64 -8.53
C MET A 23 -4.72 -0.34 -8.77
N LEU A 24 -5.07 0.85 -9.28
CA LEU A 24 -6.47 1.18 -9.63
C LEU A 24 -6.99 0.31 -10.78
N TYR A 25 -6.13 -0.06 -11.72
CA TYR A 25 -6.50 -0.89 -12.86
C TYR A 25 -6.80 -2.35 -12.49
N GLN A 26 -6.24 -2.88 -11.41
CA GLN A 26 -6.39 -4.30 -11.08
C GLN A 26 -7.85 -4.67 -10.77
N ASP A 27 -8.29 -5.78 -11.36
CA ASP A 27 -9.62 -6.41 -11.19
C ASP A 27 -9.56 -7.68 -10.33
N ARG A 28 -8.36 -8.21 -10.08
CA ARG A 28 -8.10 -9.42 -9.30
C ARG A 28 -7.29 -9.13 -8.05
N LEU A 29 -7.69 -9.73 -6.92
CA LEU A 29 -7.02 -9.51 -5.63
C LEU A 29 -5.54 -9.93 -5.65
N TYR A 30 -5.20 -11.05 -6.30
CA TYR A 30 -3.81 -11.48 -6.43
C TYR A 30 -2.95 -10.50 -7.22
N ALA A 31 -3.49 -9.95 -8.30
CA ALA A 31 -2.79 -8.96 -9.10
C ALA A 31 -2.62 -7.66 -8.31
N LEU A 32 -3.65 -7.22 -7.57
CA LEU A 32 -3.56 -6.07 -6.66
C LEU A 32 -2.47 -6.25 -5.59
N LEU A 33 -2.36 -7.44 -4.98
CA LEU A 33 -1.32 -7.73 -3.99
C LEU A 33 0.10 -7.73 -4.58
N ASN A 34 0.26 -8.25 -5.80
CA ASN A 34 1.56 -8.24 -6.48
C ASN A 34 1.98 -6.82 -6.87
N VAL A 35 1.05 -6.01 -7.37
CA VAL A 35 1.31 -4.60 -7.69
C VAL A 35 1.60 -3.82 -6.40
N PHE A 36 0.92 -4.12 -5.29
CA PHE A 36 1.24 -3.53 -3.99
C PHE A 36 2.64 -3.93 -3.47
N ALA A 37 3.07 -5.17 -3.69
CA ALA A 37 4.42 -5.60 -3.35
C ALA A 37 5.46 -4.81 -4.17
N LEU A 38 5.22 -4.63 -5.47
CA LEU A 38 6.03 -3.76 -6.33
C LEU A 38 6.02 -2.31 -5.82
N HIS A 39 4.84 -1.78 -5.44
CA HIS A 39 4.70 -0.43 -4.91
C HIS A 39 5.57 -0.22 -3.67
N SER A 40 5.56 -1.19 -2.74
CA SER A 40 6.36 -1.14 -1.52
C SER A 40 7.85 -1.33 -1.78
N LEU A 41 8.22 -2.12 -2.80
CA LEU A 41 9.61 -2.26 -3.23
C LEU A 41 10.16 -0.93 -3.78
N VAL A 42 9.42 -0.27 -4.68
CA VAL A 42 9.82 1.03 -5.25
C VAL A 42 9.94 2.07 -4.15
N LEU A 43 9.00 2.11 -3.19
CA LEU A 43 9.11 3.00 -2.03
C LEU A 43 10.39 2.71 -1.24
N THR A 44 10.66 1.44 -0.91
CA THR A 44 11.85 1.07 -0.15
C THR A 44 13.12 1.55 -0.85
N LEU A 45 13.22 1.36 -2.17
CA LEU A 45 14.35 1.86 -2.96
C LEU A 45 14.45 3.38 -2.89
N SER A 46 13.33 4.09 -2.96
CA SER A 46 13.28 5.54 -2.77
C SER A 46 13.80 5.96 -1.38
N VAL A 47 13.32 5.33 -0.30
CA VAL A 47 13.77 5.64 1.07
C VAL A 47 15.25 5.31 1.25
N ALA A 48 15.72 4.17 0.75
CA ALA A 48 17.12 3.76 0.85
C ALA A 48 18.05 4.69 0.05
N TRP A 49 17.60 5.16 -1.11
CA TRP A 49 18.32 6.18 -1.87
C TRP A 49 18.42 7.48 -1.07
N GLN A 50 17.32 7.93 -0.47
CA GLN A 50 17.36 9.14 0.34
C GLN A 50 18.20 8.99 1.61
N ALA A 51 18.24 7.82 2.24
CA ALA A 51 19.12 7.52 3.36
C ALA A 51 20.60 7.71 3.00
N PHE A 52 20.99 7.26 1.80
CA PHE A 52 22.33 7.45 1.26
C PHE A 52 22.66 8.93 1.06
N VAL A 53 21.72 9.70 0.52
CA VAL A 53 21.92 11.12 0.19
C VAL A 53 21.95 12.02 1.43
N GLN A 54 21.20 11.65 2.47
CA GLN A 54 21.10 12.44 3.71
C GLN A 54 22.11 12.01 4.78
N ASP A 55 23.02 11.07 4.49
CA ASP A 55 23.95 10.47 5.47
C ASP A 55 23.25 10.03 6.77
N ALA A 56 22.06 9.47 6.64
CA ALA A 56 21.18 9.12 7.76
C ALA A 56 21.11 7.59 7.93
N PRO A 57 22.06 6.97 8.67
CA PRO A 57 22.18 5.51 8.71
C PRO A 57 20.97 4.79 9.33
N HIS A 58 20.23 5.47 10.20
CA HIS A 58 19.02 4.91 10.83
C HIS A 58 17.89 4.65 9.82
N LEU A 59 17.81 5.41 8.70
CA LEU A 59 16.81 5.17 7.66
C LEU A 59 17.00 3.82 6.95
N TYR A 60 18.22 3.27 6.88
CA TYR A 60 18.43 1.96 6.26
C TYR A 60 17.75 0.84 7.03
N ILE A 61 17.78 0.91 8.36
CA ILE A 61 17.09 -0.05 9.22
C ILE A 61 15.58 0.07 8.99
N THR A 62 15.06 1.30 8.98
CA THR A 62 13.65 1.57 8.72
C THR A 62 13.21 1.08 7.34
N ALA A 63 14.02 1.30 6.30
CA ALA A 63 13.76 0.80 4.94
C ALA A 63 13.78 -0.74 4.89
N ALA A 64 14.75 -1.38 5.54
CA ALA A 64 14.83 -2.84 5.59
C ALA A 64 13.62 -3.46 6.29
N ILE A 65 13.18 -2.87 7.41
CA ILE A 65 11.97 -3.28 8.12
C ILE A 65 10.74 -3.11 7.22
N ALA A 66 10.60 -1.95 6.58
CA ALA A 66 9.50 -1.67 5.66
C ALA A 66 9.46 -2.68 4.50
N LEU A 67 10.62 -3.03 3.92
CA LEU A 67 10.72 -4.03 2.85
C LEU A 67 10.23 -5.40 3.31
N VAL A 68 10.77 -5.89 4.42
CA VAL A 68 10.44 -7.22 4.95
C VAL A 68 8.95 -7.29 5.28
N PHE A 69 8.40 -6.28 5.96
CA PHE A 69 6.99 -6.31 6.34
C PHE A 69 6.06 -6.05 5.16
N LYS A 70 6.27 -4.96 4.40
CA LYS A 70 5.31 -4.53 3.35
C LYS A 70 5.47 -5.24 2.02
N ALA A 71 6.69 -5.56 1.60
CA ALA A 71 6.90 -6.20 0.29
C ALA A 71 6.87 -7.73 0.36
N ILE A 72 7.08 -8.32 1.55
CA ILE A 72 7.15 -9.78 1.72
C ILE A 72 6.04 -10.29 2.65
N ILE A 73 6.08 -9.94 3.94
CA ILE A 73 5.19 -10.56 4.95
C ILE A 73 3.71 -10.27 4.62
N ILE A 74 3.33 -8.99 4.46
CA ILE A 74 1.94 -8.60 4.22
C ILE A 74 1.39 -9.25 2.95
N PRO A 75 2.04 -9.16 1.76
CA PRO A 75 1.55 -9.81 0.56
C PRO A 75 1.42 -11.32 0.74
N VAL A 76 2.40 -12.00 1.32
CA VAL A 76 2.37 -13.46 1.53
C VAL A 76 1.22 -13.87 2.46
N VAL A 77 1.02 -13.13 3.56
CA VAL A 77 -0.10 -13.35 4.46
C VAL A 77 -1.41 -13.17 3.70
N LEU A 78 -1.63 -12.02 3.05
CA LEU A 78 -2.87 -11.73 2.33
C LEU A 78 -3.16 -12.75 1.21
N HIS A 79 -2.12 -13.24 0.51
CA HIS A 79 -2.24 -14.33 -0.46
C HIS A 79 -2.77 -15.62 0.18
N ARG A 80 -2.21 -16.02 1.33
CA ARG A 80 -2.70 -17.18 2.09
C ARG A 80 -4.14 -16.96 2.55
N MET A 81 -4.50 -15.72 2.92
CA MET A 81 -5.85 -15.37 3.35
C MET A 81 -6.90 -15.62 2.27
N ILE A 82 -6.64 -15.14 1.07
CA ILE A 82 -7.56 -15.30 -0.07
C ILE A 82 -7.75 -16.79 -0.38
N ARG A 83 -6.68 -17.59 -0.31
CA ARG A 83 -6.74 -19.03 -0.58
C ARG A 83 -7.53 -19.80 0.48
N GLN A 84 -7.37 -19.49 1.76
CA GLN A 84 -7.99 -20.24 2.87
C GLN A 84 -9.45 -19.86 3.13
N LEU A 85 -9.83 -18.60 2.94
CA LEU A 85 -11.20 -18.15 3.19
C LEU A 85 -12.14 -18.28 1.99
N GLY A 86 -11.64 -18.72 0.82
CA GLY A 86 -12.46 -18.84 -0.38
C GLY A 86 -13.09 -17.50 -0.79
N ILE A 87 -12.38 -16.40 -0.52
CA ILE A 87 -12.82 -15.05 -0.88
C ILE A 87 -12.96 -15.00 -2.40
N HIS A 88 -14.08 -14.45 -2.89
CA HIS A 88 -14.27 -14.17 -4.32
C HIS A 88 -13.05 -13.41 -4.84
N ARG A 89 -12.37 -14.00 -5.82
CA ARG A 89 -11.05 -13.53 -6.30
C ARG A 89 -11.14 -12.23 -7.09
N GLU A 90 -12.34 -11.92 -7.55
CA GLU A 90 -12.68 -10.71 -8.26
C GLU A 90 -12.87 -9.55 -7.29
N ILE A 91 -12.37 -8.38 -7.68
CA ILE A 91 -12.48 -7.19 -6.88
C ILE A 91 -13.81 -6.51 -7.19
N GLU A 92 -14.73 -6.57 -6.23
CA GLU A 92 -15.94 -5.74 -6.29
C GLU A 92 -15.57 -4.26 -6.10
N THR A 93 -15.59 -3.53 -7.21
CA THR A 93 -15.43 -2.08 -7.24
C THR A 93 -16.78 -1.40 -7.04
N VAL A 94 -16.82 -0.34 -6.23
CA VAL A 94 -18.01 0.51 -6.07
C VAL A 94 -18.32 1.27 -7.36
N VAL A 95 -17.28 1.63 -8.12
CA VAL A 95 -17.35 2.34 -9.40
C VAL A 95 -16.52 1.58 -10.43
N GLY A 96 -16.94 1.55 -11.70
CA GLY A 96 -16.19 0.88 -12.76
C GLY A 96 -14.73 1.37 -12.88
N ILE A 97 -13.88 0.55 -13.51
CA ILE A 97 -12.44 0.83 -13.65
C ILE A 97 -12.20 2.13 -14.44
N GLY A 98 -12.95 2.36 -15.53
CA GLY A 98 -12.80 3.56 -16.38
C GLY A 98 -12.97 4.88 -15.63
N PRO A 99 -14.12 5.15 -14.98
CA PRO A 99 -14.32 6.36 -14.18
C PRO A 99 -13.33 6.48 -13.02
N THR A 100 -12.94 5.35 -12.41
CA THR A 100 -11.94 5.34 -11.33
C THR A 100 -10.56 5.77 -11.83
N MET A 101 -10.15 5.33 -13.02
CA MET A 101 -8.91 5.76 -13.66
C MET A 101 -8.95 7.25 -14.02
N LEU A 102 -10.07 7.74 -14.56
CA LEU A 102 -10.24 9.17 -14.84
C LEU A 102 -10.16 10.03 -13.58
N ALA A 103 -10.81 9.58 -12.49
CA ALA A 103 -10.68 10.22 -11.19
C ALA A 103 -9.23 10.21 -10.70
N GLY A 104 -8.52 9.09 -10.88
CA GLY A 104 -7.10 8.95 -10.57
C GLY A 104 -6.23 9.97 -11.30
N ILE A 105 -6.40 10.12 -12.62
CA ILE A 105 -5.71 11.14 -13.43
C ILE A 105 -6.05 12.55 -12.92
N GLY A 106 -7.32 12.81 -12.61
CA GLY A 106 -7.77 14.07 -12.04
C GLY A 106 -7.13 14.38 -10.69
N LEU A 107 -6.95 13.38 -9.82
CA LEU A 107 -6.29 13.54 -8.53
C LEU A 107 -4.79 13.84 -8.68
N VAL A 108 -4.11 13.21 -9.64
CA VAL A 108 -2.70 13.53 -9.95
C VAL A 108 -2.59 14.98 -10.44
N ALA A 109 -3.45 15.38 -11.37
CA ALA A 109 -3.49 16.77 -11.86
C ALA A 109 -3.79 17.77 -10.74
N LEU A 110 -4.73 17.43 -9.85
CA LEU A 110 -5.09 18.23 -8.68
C LEU A 110 -3.90 18.37 -7.73
N ALA A 111 -3.23 17.27 -7.39
CA ALA A 111 -2.07 17.28 -6.51
C ALA A 111 -0.97 18.21 -7.06
N THR A 112 -0.66 18.11 -8.34
CA THR A 112 0.30 19.00 -9.01
C THR A 112 -0.15 20.46 -8.97
N ALA A 113 -1.43 20.74 -9.28
CA ALA A 113 -1.96 22.10 -9.23
C ALA A 113 -1.91 22.71 -7.82
N VAL A 114 -2.23 21.92 -6.79
CA VAL A 114 -2.15 22.35 -5.38
C VAL A 114 -0.70 22.65 -5.00
N MET A 115 0.24 21.77 -5.32
CA MET A 115 1.64 21.98 -4.95
C MET A 115 2.28 23.17 -5.66
N LEU A 116 1.89 23.44 -6.91
CA LEU A 116 2.26 24.65 -7.65
C LEU A 116 1.79 25.94 -6.95
N ARG A 117 0.61 25.93 -6.32
CA ARG A 117 0.04 27.08 -5.62
C ARG A 117 0.57 27.26 -4.21
N VAL A 118 0.73 26.17 -3.46
CA VAL A 118 1.10 26.20 -2.03
C VAL A 118 2.59 26.45 -1.84
N THR A 119 3.43 26.08 -2.80
CA THR A 119 4.89 26.12 -2.64
C THR A 119 5.60 27.02 -3.65
N PRO A 120 5.15 28.26 -3.90
CA PRO A 120 5.63 29.08 -5.01
C PRO A 120 7.12 29.43 -4.92
N LYS A 121 7.68 29.43 -3.70
CA LYS A 121 9.09 29.75 -3.41
C LYS A 121 10.01 28.53 -3.30
N ALA A 122 9.49 27.30 -3.34
CA ALA A 122 10.34 26.11 -3.30
C ALA A 122 11.01 25.84 -4.64
N ASN A 123 12.16 25.17 -4.56
CA ASN A 123 12.86 24.61 -5.71
C ASN A 123 11.87 23.76 -6.56
N PRO A 124 11.83 23.95 -7.90
CA PRO A 124 10.95 23.18 -8.80
C PRO A 124 10.96 21.67 -8.56
N LEU A 125 12.13 21.04 -8.41
CA LEU A 125 12.23 19.58 -8.22
C LEU A 125 11.62 19.12 -6.90
N ALA A 126 11.93 19.80 -5.79
CA ALA A 126 11.37 19.47 -4.48
C ALA A 126 9.84 19.63 -4.45
N ARG A 127 9.31 20.57 -5.24
CA ARG A 127 7.87 20.79 -5.39
C ARG A 127 7.19 19.64 -6.14
N GLU A 128 7.83 19.13 -7.18
CA GLU A 128 7.32 18.01 -7.96
C GLU A 128 7.34 16.71 -7.15
N ASP A 129 8.40 16.45 -6.38
CA ASP A 129 8.48 15.27 -5.50
C ASP A 129 7.33 15.27 -4.47
N LEU A 130 7.04 16.42 -3.88
CA LEU A 130 5.90 16.58 -2.97
C LEU A 130 4.55 16.42 -3.71
N ALA A 131 4.45 16.85 -4.97
CA ALA A 131 3.25 16.64 -5.79
C ALA A 131 3.03 15.15 -6.10
N PHE A 132 4.10 14.41 -6.37
CA PHE A 132 4.03 12.96 -6.53
C PHE A 132 3.66 12.25 -5.24
N ALA A 133 4.23 12.65 -4.09
CA ALA A 133 3.86 12.09 -2.80
C ALA A 133 2.38 12.34 -2.46
N LEU A 134 1.89 13.56 -2.67
CA LEU A 134 0.48 13.89 -2.51
C LEU A 134 -0.40 13.10 -3.49
N SER A 135 0.05 12.91 -4.72
CA SER A 135 -0.63 12.06 -5.69
C SER A 135 -0.75 10.63 -5.18
N VAL A 136 0.35 9.99 -4.79
CA VAL A 136 0.35 8.61 -4.25
C VAL A 136 -0.60 8.49 -3.05
N LEU A 137 -0.59 9.46 -2.14
CA LEU A 137 -1.50 9.53 -1.00
C LEU A 137 -2.97 9.54 -1.44
N LEU A 138 -3.34 10.44 -2.35
CA LEU A 138 -4.71 10.57 -2.87
C LEU A 138 -5.15 9.34 -3.67
N LEU A 139 -4.23 8.72 -4.41
CA LEU A 139 -4.50 7.50 -5.15
C LEU A 139 -4.69 6.30 -4.22
N GLY A 140 -3.89 6.19 -3.16
CA GLY A 140 -4.09 5.19 -2.10
C GLY A 140 -5.45 5.34 -1.42
N LEU A 141 -5.85 6.58 -1.13
CA LEU A 141 -7.20 6.88 -0.62
C LEU A 141 -8.29 6.47 -1.63
N LEU A 142 -8.10 6.76 -2.92
CA LEU A 142 -9.05 6.35 -3.96
C LEU A 142 -9.17 4.82 -4.05
N VAL A 143 -8.06 4.08 -3.97
CA VAL A 143 -8.07 2.60 -3.87
C VAL A 143 -8.87 2.17 -2.65
N MET A 144 -8.69 2.81 -1.49
CA MET A 144 -9.41 2.43 -0.27
C MET A 144 -10.92 2.66 -0.39
N ILE A 145 -11.36 3.80 -0.95
CA ILE A 145 -12.78 4.17 -1.04
C ILE A 145 -13.53 3.39 -2.13
N THR A 146 -12.87 3.09 -3.25
CA THR A 146 -13.51 2.45 -4.42
C THR A 146 -13.67 0.95 -4.29
N ARG A 147 -13.16 0.33 -3.21
CA ARG A 147 -13.08 -1.13 -3.07
C ARG A 147 -13.89 -1.61 -1.86
N ARG A 148 -14.69 -2.67 -2.06
CA ARG A 148 -15.58 -3.21 -1.01
C ARG A 148 -14.94 -4.25 -0.11
N ASN A 149 -13.92 -4.96 -0.60
CA ASN A 149 -13.29 -6.05 0.13
C ASN A 149 -12.31 -5.50 1.18
N ALA A 150 -12.35 -6.04 2.40
CA ALA A 150 -11.44 -5.64 3.47
C ALA A 150 -9.95 -5.75 3.07
N VAL A 151 -9.58 -6.77 2.29
CA VAL A 151 -8.19 -6.97 1.82
C VAL A 151 -7.76 -5.82 0.91
N SER A 152 -8.60 -5.41 -0.04
CA SER A 152 -8.28 -4.31 -0.94
C SER A 152 -8.32 -2.95 -0.23
N GLN A 153 -9.16 -2.78 0.79
CA GLN A 153 -9.15 -1.59 1.65
C GLN A 153 -7.85 -1.49 2.45
N VAL A 154 -7.36 -2.59 3.04
CA VAL A 154 -6.06 -2.64 3.72
C VAL A 154 -4.93 -2.28 2.76
N VAL A 155 -4.95 -2.81 1.53
CA VAL A 155 -3.95 -2.47 0.50
C VAL A 155 -4.02 -0.98 0.12
N GLY A 156 -5.23 -0.41 -0.02
CA GLY A 156 -5.41 1.02 -0.27
C GLY A 156 -4.85 1.88 0.85
N PHE A 157 -5.11 1.50 2.10
CA PHE A 157 -4.57 2.14 3.29
C PHE A 157 -3.04 2.10 3.34
N MET A 158 -2.44 0.93 3.10
CA MET A 158 -0.99 0.76 3.06
C MET A 158 -0.35 1.58 1.93
N SER A 159 -1.05 1.73 0.79
CA SER A 159 -0.61 2.60 -0.30
C SER A 159 -0.68 4.09 0.06
N LEU A 160 -1.74 4.52 0.76
CA LEU A 160 -1.87 5.88 1.28
C LEU A 160 -0.69 6.21 2.21
N GLU A 161 -0.39 5.31 3.14
CA GLU A 161 0.74 5.44 4.06
C GLU A 161 2.09 5.50 3.32
N ASN A 162 2.25 4.74 2.24
CA ASN A 162 3.44 4.84 1.38
C ASN A 162 3.60 6.24 0.78
N GLY A 163 2.49 6.91 0.42
CA GLY A 163 2.50 8.31 -0.01
C GLY A 163 2.96 9.28 1.09
N LEU A 164 2.55 9.05 2.34
CA LEU A 164 3.03 9.83 3.49
C LEU A 164 4.53 9.64 3.73
N VAL A 165 5.02 8.39 3.64
CA VAL A 165 6.45 8.10 3.76
C VAL A 165 7.23 8.78 2.63
N LEU A 166 6.74 8.75 1.40
CA LEU A 166 7.37 9.44 0.28
C LEU A 166 7.45 10.96 0.52
N ALA A 167 6.39 11.58 1.03
CA ALA A 167 6.37 13.00 1.38
C ALA A 167 7.38 13.32 2.50
N ALA A 168 7.42 12.50 3.55
CA ALA A 168 8.28 12.67 4.70
C ALA A 168 9.76 12.53 4.34
N THR A 169 10.11 11.57 3.48
CA THR A 169 11.48 11.43 2.99
C THR A 169 11.88 12.65 2.15
N GLY A 170 11.04 13.06 1.19
CA GLY A 170 11.31 14.24 0.34
C GLY A 170 11.47 15.56 1.12
N ALA A 171 10.90 15.65 2.32
CA ALA A 171 11.12 16.76 3.25
C ALA A 171 12.38 16.50 4.12
N LYS A 172 13.50 17.16 3.77
CA LYS A 172 14.75 17.07 4.56
C LYS A 172 14.48 17.34 6.05
N GLY A 173 14.93 16.42 6.91
CA GLY A 173 14.84 16.56 8.37
C GLY A 173 13.57 16.01 9.02
N MET A 174 12.78 15.18 8.33
CA MET A 174 11.61 14.48 8.91
C MET A 174 11.78 12.95 9.07
N PRO A 175 12.92 12.42 9.55
CA PRO A 175 13.12 10.97 9.70
C PRO A 175 12.11 10.33 10.68
N LEU A 176 11.70 11.07 11.72
CA LEU A 176 10.73 10.59 12.72
C LEU A 176 9.37 10.21 12.11
N VAL A 177 8.92 10.95 11.09
CA VAL A 177 7.64 10.66 10.44
C VAL A 177 7.72 9.30 9.73
N VAL A 178 8.83 9.03 9.06
CA VAL A 178 9.08 7.76 8.37
C VAL A 178 9.12 6.60 9.37
N GLU A 179 9.83 6.75 10.49
CA GLU A 179 9.91 5.74 11.54
C GLU A 179 8.55 5.43 12.16
N ILE A 180 7.79 6.48 12.51
CA ILE A 180 6.43 6.34 13.09
C ILE A 180 5.50 5.67 12.08
N SER A 181 5.56 6.06 10.80
CA SER A 181 4.78 5.40 9.76
C SER A 181 5.15 3.92 9.67
N VAL A 182 6.43 3.55 9.61
CA VAL A 182 6.82 2.13 9.54
C VAL A 182 6.35 1.33 10.77
N ALA A 183 6.48 1.89 11.97
CA ALA A 183 5.98 1.26 13.19
C ALA A 183 4.46 1.06 13.15
N PHE A 184 3.74 2.07 12.67
CA PHE A 184 2.30 2.01 12.48
C PHE A 184 1.88 0.97 11.42
N SER A 185 2.63 0.83 10.33
CA SER A 185 2.40 -0.21 9.33
C SER A 185 2.49 -1.62 9.94
N ILE A 186 3.47 -1.83 10.82
CA ILE A 186 3.67 -3.11 11.52
C ILE A 186 2.47 -3.40 12.42
N LEU A 187 1.99 -2.41 13.17
CA LEU A 187 0.79 -2.55 14.01
C LEU A 187 -0.42 -2.98 13.17
N ILE A 188 -0.65 -2.32 12.03
CA ILE A 188 -1.76 -2.69 11.13
C ILE A 188 -1.56 -4.10 10.57
N ALA A 189 -0.34 -4.49 10.21
CA ALA A 189 -0.05 -5.85 9.75
C ALA A 189 -0.45 -6.89 10.82
N PHE A 190 -0.09 -6.66 12.08
CA PHE A 190 -0.49 -7.53 13.19
C PHE A 190 -1.99 -7.58 13.39
N ILE A 191 -2.70 -6.44 13.31
CA ILE A 191 -4.16 -6.40 13.42
C ILE A 191 -4.81 -7.23 12.30
N VAL A 192 -4.36 -7.06 11.06
CA VAL A 192 -4.87 -7.79 9.90
C VAL A 192 -4.64 -9.30 10.06
N ILE A 193 -3.44 -9.69 10.49
CA ILE A 193 -3.12 -11.10 10.80
C ILE A 193 -4.01 -11.63 11.93
N GLY A 194 -4.17 -10.87 13.01
CA GLY A 194 -4.95 -11.27 14.18
C GLY A 194 -6.42 -11.51 13.82
N ILE A 195 -7.09 -10.52 13.21
CA ILE A 195 -8.48 -10.63 12.73
C ILE A 195 -8.63 -11.85 11.82
N PHE A 196 -7.65 -12.09 10.96
CA PHE A 196 -7.68 -13.22 10.05
C PHE A 196 -7.57 -14.58 10.77
N LEU A 197 -6.65 -14.73 11.72
CA LEU A 197 -6.50 -15.95 12.51
C LEU A 197 -7.80 -16.28 13.27
N PHE A 198 -8.46 -15.27 13.83
CA PHE A 198 -9.78 -15.44 14.47
C PHE A 198 -10.83 -15.94 13.47
N ARG A 199 -10.90 -15.32 12.28
CA ARG A 199 -11.88 -15.68 11.25
C ARG A 199 -11.66 -17.09 10.66
N ILE A 200 -10.40 -17.55 10.60
CA ILE A 200 -10.10 -18.93 10.22
C ILE A 200 -10.65 -19.90 11.28
N ARG A 201 -10.32 -19.70 12.56
CA ARG A 201 -10.79 -20.56 13.65
C ARG A 201 -12.31 -20.73 13.63
N GLU A 202 -13.03 -19.62 13.50
CA GLU A 202 -14.51 -19.62 13.48
C GLU A 202 -15.09 -20.45 12.32
N ARG A 203 -14.43 -20.43 11.14
CA ARG A 203 -14.81 -21.25 9.99
C ARG A 203 -14.48 -22.73 10.19
N PHE A 204 -13.38 -23.06 10.87
CA PHE A 204 -13.01 -24.45 11.15
C PHE A 204 -13.89 -25.08 12.23
N ASP A 205 -14.22 -24.35 13.30
CA ASP A 205 -15.14 -24.83 14.34
C ASP A 205 -16.55 -25.13 13.76
N THR A 206 -17.02 -24.33 12.80
CA THR A 206 -18.32 -24.60 12.14
C THR A 206 -18.29 -25.79 11.18
N VAL A 207 -17.15 -26.11 10.56
CA VAL A 207 -17.00 -27.29 9.69
C VAL A 207 -16.98 -28.57 10.53
N ASP A 208 -16.29 -28.57 11.66
CA ASP A 208 -16.17 -29.76 12.52
C ASP A 208 -17.53 -30.14 13.14
N VAL A 209 -18.34 -29.15 13.55
CA VAL A 209 -19.69 -29.39 14.10
C VAL A 209 -20.64 -29.98 13.05
N ARG A 210 -20.56 -29.53 11.78
CA ARG A 210 -21.36 -30.11 10.68
C ARG A 210 -20.92 -31.52 10.30
N ALA A 211 -19.61 -31.80 10.33
CA ALA A 211 -19.11 -33.14 10.11
C ALA A 211 -19.61 -34.10 11.20
N LEU A 212 -19.61 -33.68 12.47
CA LEU A 212 -20.12 -34.47 13.58
C LEU A 212 -21.63 -34.75 13.50
N ASP A 213 -22.45 -33.78 13.07
CA ASP A 213 -23.89 -33.98 12.89
C ASP A 213 -24.22 -34.96 11.75
N ASP A 214 -23.47 -34.93 10.65
CA ASP A 214 -23.68 -35.82 9.51
C ASP A 214 -23.34 -37.30 9.84
N PHE A 215 -22.32 -37.51 10.69
CA PHE A 215 -22.00 -38.83 11.23
C PHE A 215 -23.07 -39.35 12.22
N LYS A 216 -23.73 -38.46 12.96
CA LYS A 216 -24.81 -38.82 13.90
C LYS A 216 -26.10 -39.18 13.17
N GLY A 217 -26.40 -38.53 12.05
CA GLY A 217 -27.55 -38.84 11.18
C GLY A 217 -27.45 -40.23 10.52
N ARG A 218 -26.24 -40.69 10.19
CA ARG A 218 -26.00 -42.02 9.57
C ARG A 218 -26.12 -43.20 10.52
N ARG A 219 -26.10 -43.00 11.85
CA ARG A 219 -26.30 -44.08 12.84
C ARG A 219 -27.77 -44.33 13.19
N ARG A 220 -28.70 -43.54 12.63
CA ARG A 220 -30.15 -43.64 12.89
C ARG A 220 -30.96 -44.18 11.69
N LYS A 221 -30.30 -44.66 10.63
CA LYS A 221 -30.90 -45.49 9.57
C LYS A 221 -30.27 -46.87 9.62
#